data_AF-A0A3N5PI59-F1
#
_entry.id   AF-A0A3N5PI59-F1
#
_cell.length_a   1.000
_cell.length_b   1.000
_cell.length_c   1.000
_cell.angle_alpha   90.00
_cell.angle_beta   90.00
_cell.angle_gamma   90.00
#
_symmetry.space_group_name_H-M   'P 1'
#
loop_
_entity.id
_entity.type
_entity.pdbx_description
1 polymer ?
#
loop_
_entity_poly.entity_id
_entity_poly.type
_entity_poly.pdbx_seq_one_letter_code
_entity_poly.pdbx_strand_id
1 'polypeptide(L)'
;MAYVERILGENERIVHKTHQHLIVLVERVAALLFAVVVFAALGLVLLLSPEGTEGEDIRLIVGLIALGSLILPLFVILRAWLRGLRGRQFLGGVWRAGLAGILILVVALYVLLGPQFRLVGWLSLALAAIPLFDVIRIVADWLNEGYIITNRRVMEIRGIINKHVRDSALEKVNDVELEQSVAGRLLGYGTVQIITGSDIGMNMFRRINNPIRFKREMLNAKERLHVDSDVPERRLDTAPLPSAPVLERNRIPDMLIELAELRQRGILSEEEFQAKKKDLLDRM
;
A
#
# COMPACT_ATOMS: atom_id res chain seq x y z
N MET A 1 0.66 14.42 3.75
CA MET A 1 0.96 14.24 5.19
C MET A 1 -0.21 14.65 6.07
N ALA A 2 -0.69 15.89 6.00
CA ALA A 2 -1.77 16.40 6.86
C ALA A 2 -3.09 15.59 6.87
N TYR A 3 -3.44 14.89 5.79
CA TYR A 3 -4.67 14.09 5.75
C TYR A 3 -4.58 12.82 6.60
N VAL A 4 -3.41 12.16 6.64
CA VAL A 4 -3.22 10.91 7.38
C VAL A 4 -3.31 11.16 8.87
N GLU A 5 -2.66 12.22 9.33
CA GLU A 5 -2.64 12.59 10.75
C GLU A 5 -4.04 12.92 11.28
N ARG A 6 -4.99 13.33 10.42
CA ARG A 6 -6.38 13.60 10.79
C ARG A 6 -7.26 12.35 10.93
N ILE A 7 -6.85 11.22 10.36
CA ILE A 7 -7.63 9.96 10.40
C ILE A 7 -7.05 8.93 11.37
N LEU A 8 -5.91 9.24 12.00
CA LEU A 8 -5.32 8.42 13.05
C LEU A 8 -6.19 8.49 14.31
N GLY A 9 -6.43 7.35 14.94
CA GLY A 9 -7.10 7.29 16.23
C GLY A 9 -6.26 7.86 17.37
N GLU A 10 -6.90 8.15 18.51
CA GLU A 10 -6.22 8.52 19.75
C GLU A 10 -5.23 7.39 20.14
N ASN A 11 -3.93 7.70 20.22
CA ASN A 11 -2.81 6.76 20.42
C ASN A 11 -2.39 5.89 19.21
N GLU A 12 -2.90 6.17 18.01
CA GLU A 12 -2.43 5.52 16.79
C GLU A 12 -1.17 6.23 16.26
N ARG A 13 -0.06 5.49 16.16
CA ARG A 13 1.23 6.01 15.68
C ARG A 13 1.65 5.36 14.38
N ILE A 14 2.26 6.14 13.50
CA ILE A 14 2.79 5.63 12.23
C ILE A 14 4.12 4.91 12.50
N VAL A 15 4.19 3.64 12.12
CA VAL A 15 5.38 2.79 12.26
C VAL A 15 6.25 2.90 11.01
N HIS A 16 5.63 2.79 9.84
CA HIS A 16 6.35 2.81 8.57
C HIS A 16 5.53 3.43 7.45
N LYS A 17 6.21 4.09 6.51
CA LYS A 17 5.63 4.68 5.30
C LYS A 17 6.42 4.18 4.10
N THR A 18 5.73 3.74 3.05
CA THR A 18 6.33 3.44 1.76
C THR A 18 5.44 3.95 0.62
N HIS A 19 5.97 3.93 -0.59
CA HIS A 19 5.28 4.35 -1.80
C HIS A 19 5.41 3.26 -2.86
N GLN A 20 4.60 3.38 -3.91
CA GLN A 20 4.74 2.52 -5.07
C GLN A 20 6.09 2.77 -5.76
N HIS A 21 6.75 1.71 -6.24
CA HIS A 21 8.07 1.84 -6.85
C HIS A 21 8.01 2.57 -8.21
N LEU A 22 9.09 3.28 -8.57
CA LEU A 22 9.21 4.04 -9.82
C LEU A 22 9.00 3.18 -11.07
N ILE A 23 9.36 1.88 -11.00
CA ILE A 23 9.19 0.95 -12.13
C ILE A 23 7.73 0.88 -12.60
N VAL A 24 6.76 1.04 -11.69
CA VAL A 24 5.34 1.06 -12.03
C VAL A 24 4.98 2.31 -12.81
N LEU A 25 5.55 3.45 -12.40
CA LEU A 25 5.38 4.71 -13.10
C LEU A 25 5.95 4.60 -14.52
N VAL A 26 7.21 4.17 -14.65
CA VAL A 26 7.89 4.01 -15.95
C VAL A 26 7.09 3.10 -16.88
N GLU A 27 6.64 1.93 -16.41
CA GLU A 27 5.85 1.01 -17.26
C GLU A 27 4.54 1.64 -17.76
N ARG A 28 3.92 2.53 -16.96
CA ARG A 28 2.67 3.21 -17.33
C ARG A 28 2.88 4.41 -18.24
N VAL A 29 3.97 5.16 -18.07
CA VAL A 29 4.20 6.41 -18.81
C VAL A 29 5.08 6.25 -20.05
N ALA A 30 5.89 5.19 -20.15
CA ALA A 30 6.87 5.04 -21.24
C ALA A 30 6.23 5.11 -22.64
N ALA A 31 5.13 4.38 -22.86
CA ALA A 31 4.43 4.39 -24.14
C ALA A 31 3.77 5.75 -24.45
N LEU A 32 3.28 6.43 -23.41
CA LEU A 32 2.67 7.76 -23.56
C LEU A 32 3.74 8.82 -23.87
N LEU A 33 4.86 8.82 -23.14
CA LEU A 33 6.00 9.70 -23.41
C LEU A 33 6.55 9.48 -24.82
N PHE A 34 6.66 8.23 -25.26
CA PHE A 34 7.04 7.93 -26.63
C PHE A 34 6.07 8.55 -27.64
N ALA A 35 4.76 8.40 -27.44
CA ALA A 35 3.76 9.02 -28.30
C ALA A 35 3.87 10.55 -28.31
N VAL A 36 4.09 11.19 -27.14
CA VAL A 36 4.34 12.64 -27.03
C VAL A 36 5.54 13.03 -27.90
N VAL A 37 6.67 12.32 -27.78
CA VAL A 37 7.88 12.61 -28.55
C VAL A 37 7.64 12.46 -30.05
N VAL A 38 6.95 11.40 -30.48
CA VAL A 38 6.65 11.17 -31.90
C VAL A 38 5.76 12.28 -32.47
N PHE A 39 4.65 12.62 -31.82
CA PHE A 39 3.76 13.69 -32.29
C PHE A 39 4.40 15.08 -32.21
N ALA A 40 5.24 15.32 -31.20
CA ALA A 40 5.98 16.58 -31.10
C ALA A 40 7.02 16.71 -32.21
N ALA A 41 7.77 15.63 -32.50
CA ALA A 41 8.76 15.60 -33.58
C ALA A 41 8.11 15.78 -34.96
N LEU A 42 7.03 15.03 -35.25
CA LEU A 42 6.25 15.18 -36.48
C LEU A 42 5.71 16.61 -36.64
N GLY A 43 5.15 17.18 -35.57
CA GLY A 43 4.63 18.54 -35.57
C GLY A 43 5.69 19.60 -35.79
N LEU A 44 6.84 19.48 -35.11
CA LEU A 44 7.96 20.40 -35.22
C LEU A 44 8.56 20.38 -36.63
N VAL A 45 8.74 19.20 -37.20
CA VAL A 45 9.27 19.03 -38.56
C VAL A 45 8.34 19.66 -39.59
N LEU A 46 7.02 19.45 -39.46
CA LEU A 46 6.04 20.09 -40.34
C LEU A 46 6.00 21.63 -40.23
N LEU A 47 6.41 22.20 -39.10
CA LEU A 47 6.43 23.65 -38.88
C LEU A 47 7.75 24.32 -39.28
N LEU A 48 8.88 23.62 -39.10
CA LEU A 48 10.22 24.16 -39.28
C LEU A 48 10.90 23.71 -40.58
N SER A 49 10.39 22.70 -41.28
CA SER A 49 10.98 22.26 -42.55
C SER A 49 10.98 23.39 -43.58
N PRO A 50 12.15 23.75 -44.15
CA PRO A 50 12.25 24.79 -45.16
C PRO A 50 11.51 24.38 -46.44
N GLU A 51 11.02 25.36 -47.18
CA GLU A 51 10.40 25.13 -48.48
C GLU A 51 11.51 24.82 -49.52
N GLY A 52 11.45 23.66 -50.17
CA GLY A 52 12.47 23.20 -51.12
C GLY A 52 12.80 21.71 -50.98
N THR A 53 13.85 21.27 -51.70
CA THR A 53 14.30 19.86 -51.72
C THR A 53 14.88 19.41 -50.37
N GLU A 54 15.60 20.30 -49.67
CA GLU A 54 16.13 19.98 -48.33
C GLU A 54 15.03 19.69 -47.32
N GLY A 55 13.90 20.40 -47.40
CA GLY A 55 12.74 20.13 -46.57
C GLY A 55 12.01 18.83 -46.93
N GLU A 56 12.09 18.40 -48.19
CA GLU A 56 11.56 17.12 -48.65
C GLU A 56 12.34 15.94 -48.05
N ASP A 57 13.68 16.00 -48.09
CA ASP A 57 14.54 14.97 -47.49
C ASP A 57 14.30 14.81 -45.98
N ILE A 58 14.23 15.93 -45.24
CA ILE A 58 13.95 15.91 -43.79
C ILE A 58 12.59 15.26 -43.51
N ARG A 59 11.56 15.58 -44.30
CA ARG A 59 10.21 15.01 -44.14
C ARG A 59 10.18 13.52 -44.45
N LEU A 60 10.89 13.07 -45.48
CA LEU A 60 11.00 11.64 -45.81
C LEU A 60 11.64 10.88 -44.66
N ILE A 61 12.77 11.36 -44.13
CA ILE A 61 13.47 10.73 -43.01
C ILE A 61 12.55 10.65 -41.78
N VAL A 62 11.92 11.76 -41.41
CA VAL A 62 11.04 11.85 -40.24
C VAL A 62 9.78 11.00 -40.41
N GLY A 63 9.19 10.99 -41.60
CA GLY A 63 8.04 10.14 -41.94
C GLY A 63 8.38 8.66 -41.83
N LEU A 64 9.57 8.25 -42.29
CA LEU A 64 10.06 6.87 -42.13
C LEU A 64 10.32 6.51 -40.66
N ILE A 65 10.91 7.41 -39.87
CA ILE A 65 11.09 7.21 -38.43
C ILE A 65 9.73 7.07 -37.73
N ALA A 66 8.75 7.91 -38.10
CA ALA A 66 7.40 7.84 -37.56
C ALA A 66 6.70 6.52 -37.94
N LEU A 67 6.88 6.01 -39.16
CA LEU A 67 6.42 4.67 -39.52
C LEU A 67 7.10 3.58 -38.68
N GLY A 68 8.41 3.68 -38.48
CA GLY A 68 9.15 2.78 -37.59
C GLY A 68 8.65 2.83 -36.14
N SER A 69 8.15 3.98 -35.70
CA SER A 69 7.61 4.17 -34.35
C SER A 69 6.33 3.34 -34.08
N LEU A 70 5.64 2.86 -35.13
CA LEU A 70 4.47 1.99 -35.02
C LEU A 70 4.77 0.62 -34.38
N ILE A 71 6.05 0.23 -34.32
CA ILE A 71 6.49 -0.97 -33.60
C ILE A 71 6.03 -0.92 -32.13
N LEU A 72 6.08 0.25 -31.48
CA LEU A 72 5.76 0.37 -30.06
C LEU A 72 4.27 0.15 -29.74
N PRO A 73 3.29 0.83 -30.39
CA PRO A 73 1.87 0.52 -30.18
C PRO A 73 1.53 -0.92 -30.59
N LEU A 74 2.15 -1.44 -31.66
CA LEU A 74 1.99 -2.84 -32.06
C LEU A 74 2.51 -3.81 -31.00
N PHE A 75 3.66 -3.51 -30.39
CA PHE A 75 4.22 -4.30 -29.30
C PHE A 75 3.31 -4.28 -28.06
N VAL A 76 2.69 -3.14 -27.73
CA VAL A 76 1.72 -3.06 -26.63
C VAL A 76 0.51 -3.95 -26.90
N ILE A 77 -0.05 -3.89 -28.13
CA ILE A 77 -1.16 -4.76 -28.57
C ILE A 77 -0.75 -6.24 -28.45
N LEU A 78 0.39 -6.60 -29.02
CA LEU A 78 0.90 -7.98 -29.05
C LEU A 78 1.18 -8.50 -27.63
N ARG A 79 1.79 -7.69 -26.76
CA ARG A 79 2.06 -8.05 -25.36
C ARG A 79 0.77 -8.25 -24.56
N ALA A 80 -0.30 -7.52 -24.88
CA ALA A 80 -1.61 -7.73 -24.25
C ALA A 80 -2.24 -9.05 -24.73
N TRP A 81 -2.12 -9.34 -26.02
CA TRP A 81 -2.61 -10.57 -26.63
C TRP A 81 -1.89 -11.82 -26.08
N LEU A 82 -0.56 -11.78 -26.02
CA LEU A 82 0.27 -12.86 -25.45
C LEU A 82 0.00 -13.12 -23.96
N ARG A 83 -0.48 -12.11 -23.23
CA ARG A 83 -0.93 -12.27 -21.83
C ARG A 83 -2.29 -12.95 -21.69
N GLY A 84 -2.91 -13.37 -22.80
CA GLY A 84 -4.19 -14.08 -22.80
C GLY A 84 -5.38 -13.21 -22.43
N LEU A 85 -5.23 -11.87 -22.44
CA LEU A 85 -6.33 -10.95 -22.20
C LEU A 85 -7.36 -11.12 -23.34
N ARG A 86 -8.63 -11.35 -22.98
CA ARG A 86 -9.73 -11.51 -23.94
C ARG A 86 -10.89 -10.56 -23.62
N GLY A 87 -11.68 -10.23 -24.65
CA GLY A 87 -12.91 -9.42 -24.50
C GLY A 87 -12.67 -7.97 -24.08
N ARG A 88 -13.52 -7.45 -23.18
CA ARG A 88 -13.49 -6.04 -22.74
C ARG A 88 -12.19 -5.62 -22.04
N GLN A 89 -11.53 -6.55 -21.35
CA GLN A 89 -10.26 -6.27 -20.67
C GLN A 89 -9.11 -6.06 -21.65
N PHE A 90 -9.10 -6.83 -22.75
CA PHE A 90 -8.15 -6.62 -23.86
C PHE A 90 -8.39 -5.27 -24.52
N LEU A 91 -9.65 -5.00 -24.91
CA LEU A 91 -10.01 -3.74 -25.56
C LEU A 91 -9.61 -2.54 -24.68
N GLY A 92 -9.96 -2.57 -23.38
CA GLY A 92 -9.66 -1.52 -22.41
C GLY A 92 -8.17 -1.23 -22.21
N GLY A 93 -7.31 -2.24 -22.32
CA GLY A 93 -5.85 -2.08 -22.18
C GLY A 93 -5.16 -1.59 -23.45
N VAL A 94 -5.78 -1.79 -24.62
CA VAL A 94 -5.10 -1.70 -25.91
C VAL A 94 -5.64 -0.58 -26.81
N TRP A 95 -6.90 -0.16 -26.63
CA TRP A 95 -7.54 0.84 -27.49
C TRP A 95 -6.76 2.16 -27.60
N ARG A 96 -6.10 2.61 -26.52
CA ARG A 96 -5.28 3.83 -26.53
C ARG A 96 -4.05 3.67 -27.41
N ALA A 97 -3.37 2.53 -27.31
CA ALA A 97 -2.22 2.22 -28.15
C ALA A 97 -2.63 2.05 -29.61
N GLY A 98 -3.77 1.40 -29.87
CA GLY A 98 -4.33 1.28 -31.21
C GLY A 98 -4.68 2.64 -31.83
N LEU A 99 -5.38 3.50 -31.08
CA LEU A 99 -5.74 4.85 -31.53
C LEU A 99 -4.49 5.71 -31.79
N ALA A 100 -3.52 5.69 -30.87
CA ALA A 100 -2.24 6.38 -31.06
C ALA A 100 -1.49 5.86 -32.29
N GLY A 101 -1.45 4.54 -32.50
CA GLY A 101 -0.83 3.93 -33.68
C GLY A 101 -1.50 4.35 -34.98
N ILE A 102 -2.84 4.36 -35.03
CA ILE A 102 -3.59 4.83 -36.21
C ILE A 102 -3.29 6.31 -36.49
N LEU A 103 -3.29 7.15 -35.46
CA LEU A 103 -3.00 8.57 -35.61
C LEU A 103 -1.56 8.81 -36.07
N ILE A 104 -0.58 8.11 -35.51
CA ILE A 104 0.82 8.15 -35.96
C ILE A 104 0.90 7.73 -37.43
N LEU A 105 0.24 6.64 -37.83
CA LEU A 105 0.25 6.15 -39.21
C LEU A 105 -0.35 7.19 -40.17
N VAL A 106 -1.50 7.77 -39.83
CA VAL A 106 -2.17 8.77 -40.66
C VAL A 106 -1.30 10.02 -40.81
N VAL A 107 -0.74 10.54 -39.72
CA VAL A 107 0.13 11.73 -39.77
C VAL A 107 1.42 11.42 -40.53
N ALA A 108 2.04 10.26 -40.31
CA ALA A 108 3.24 9.85 -41.02
C ALA A 108 2.99 9.72 -42.52
N LEU A 109 1.91 9.04 -42.93
CA LEU A 109 1.54 8.89 -44.34
C LEU A 109 1.22 10.26 -44.97
N TYR A 110 0.56 11.16 -44.24
CA TYR A 110 0.31 12.52 -44.69
C TYR A 110 1.62 13.31 -44.92
N VAL A 111 2.57 13.20 -43.98
CA VAL A 111 3.91 13.81 -44.10
C VAL A 111 4.66 13.27 -45.32
N LEU A 112 4.47 11.99 -45.65
CA LEU A 112 5.09 11.31 -46.80
C LEU A 112 4.42 11.64 -48.15
N LEU A 113 3.09 11.82 -48.20
CA LEU A 113 2.33 11.96 -49.45
C LEU A 113 2.09 13.41 -49.91
N GLY A 114 2.20 14.40 -49.01
CA GLY A 114 2.26 15.83 -49.35
C GLY A 114 0.97 16.47 -49.87
N PRO A 115 0.32 17.29 -49.03
CA PRO A 115 0.46 18.75 -49.18
C PRO A 115 1.02 19.45 -47.93
N GLN A 116 1.60 20.63 -48.13
CA GLN A 116 2.30 21.42 -47.10
C GLN A 116 1.37 22.36 -46.34
N PHE A 117 0.54 21.81 -45.45
CA PHE A 117 -0.26 22.61 -44.52
C PHE A 117 0.42 22.71 -43.14
N ARG A 118 0.97 23.89 -42.82
CA ARG A 118 1.49 24.22 -41.47
C ARG A 118 0.46 23.94 -40.36
N LEU A 119 -0.83 23.98 -40.70
CA LEU A 119 -1.93 23.60 -39.81
C LEU A 119 -1.81 22.17 -39.28
N VAL A 120 -1.33 21.21 -40.07
CA VAL A 120 -1.15 19.82 -39.64
C VAL A 120 -0.01 19.69 -38.62
N GLY A 121 1.02 20.53 -38.74
CA GLY A 121 2.08 20.63 -37.73
C GLY A 121 1.54 21.09 -36.36
N TRP A 122 0.74 22.16 -36.36
CA TRP A 122 0.03 22.62 -35.15
C TRP A 122 -0.93 21.56 -34.60
N LEU A 123 -1.66 20.86 -35.46
CA LEU A 123 -2.58 19.79 -35.04
C LEU A 123 -1.82 18.61 -34.42
N SER A 124 -0.66 18.24 -34.96
CA SER A 124 0.20 17.20 -34.37
C SER A 124 0.72 17.60 -32.98
N LEU A 125 1.12 18.85 -32.79
CA LEU A 125 1.50 19.37 -31.47
C LEU A 125 0.32 19.39 -30.49
N ALA A 126 -0.86 19.82 -30.95
CA ALA A 126 -2.08 19.76 -30.14
C ALA A 126 -2.43 18.32 -29.73
N LEU A 127 -2.22 17.36 -30.65
CA LEU A 127 -2.43 15.94 -30.39
C LEU A 127 -1.40 15.38 -29.39
N ALA A 128 -0.16 15.87 -29.40
CA ALA A 128 0.87 15.52 -28.41
C ALA A 128 0.50 15.95 -26.98
N ALA A 129 -0.33 17.00 -26.82
CA ALA A 129 -0.77 17.48 -25.52
C ALA A 129 -1.66 16.46 -24.78
N ILE A 130 -2.41 15.62 -25.50
CA ILE A 130 -3.31 14.60 -24.92
C ILE A 130 -2.53 13.55 -24.11
N PRO A 131 -1.59 12.78 -24.70
CA PRO A 131 -0.80 11.82 -23.93
C PRO A 131 0.10 12.50 -22.89
N LEU A 132 0.56 13.74 -23.14
CA LEU A 132 1.33 14.51 -22.15
C LEU A 132 0.51 14.78 -20.90
N PHE A 133 -0.74 15.21 -21.07
CA PHE A 133 -1.66 15.44 -19.96
C PHE A 133 -1.95 14.16 -19.18
N ASP A 134 -2.12 13.02 -19.86
CA ASP A 134 -2.26 11.72 -19.21
C ASP A 134 -1.01 11.32 -18.42
N VAL A 135 0.19 11.58 -18.94
CA VAL A 135 1.44 11.39 -18.18
C VAL A 135 1.43 12.23 -16.91
N ILE A 136 1.07 13.51 -17.00
CA ILE A 136 0.99 14.41 -15.84
C ILE A 136 0.00 13.86 -14.81
N ARG A 137 -1.18 13.39 -15.24
CA ARG A 137 -2.17 12.77 -14.33
C ARG A 137 -1.63 11.52 -13.66
N ILE A 138 -1.01 10.60 -14.42
CA ILE A 138 -0.46 9.36 -13.89
C ILE A 138 0.66 9.64 -12.88
N VAL A 139 1.54 10.61 -13.18
CA VAL A 139 2.60 11.05 -12.27
C VAL A 139 1.98 11.66 -11.01
N ALA A 140 0.97 12.52 -11.15
CA ALA A 140 0.27 13.12 -10.01
C ALA A 140 -0.42 12.06 -9.14
N ASP A 141 -1.07 11.07 -9.73
CA ASP A 141 -1.67 9.94 -9.02
C ASP A 141 -0.61 9.13 -8.26
N TRP A 142 0.51 8.80 -8.92
CA TRP A 142 1.62 8.05 -8.32
C TRP A 142 2.28 8.81 -7.16
N LEU A 143 2.47 10.13 -7.29
CA LEU A 143 3.00 10.99 -6.22
C LEU A 143 2.05 11.09 -5.02
N ASN A 144 0.74 10.92 -5.24
CA ASN A 144 -0.29 10.99 -4.20
C ASN A 144 -0.67 9.62 -3.61
N GLU A 145 -0.08 8.54 -4.12
CA GLU A 145 -0.31 7.17 -3.64
C GLU A 145 0.70 6.80 -2.54
N GLY A 146 0.21 6.41 -1.36
CA GLY A 146 1.05 6.06 -0.23
C GLY A 146 0.53 4.86 0.56
N TYR A 147 1.45 4.09 1.11
CA TYR A 147 1.19 2.93 1.96
C TYR A 147 1.75 3.18 3.36
N ILE A 148 0.91 3.01 4.37
CA ILE A 148 1.24 3.39 5.74
C ILE A 148 0.91 2.23 6.68
N ILE A 149 1.87 1.85 7.51
CA ILE A 149 1.71 0.89 8.59
C ILE A 149 1.63 1.69 9.88
N THR A 150 0.58 1.46 10.67
CA THR A 150 0.44 1.98 12.03
C THR A 150 0.61 0.86 13.05
N ASN A 151 0.45 1.18 14.33
CA ASN A 151 0.40 0.17 15.39
C ASN A 151 -0.90 -0.65 15.40
N ARG A 152 -1.94 -0.28 14.63
CA ARG A 152 -3.25 -0.97 14.66
C ARG A 152 -3.67 -1.54 13.31
N ARG A 153 -3.27 -0.92 12.21
CA ARG A 153 -3.72 -1.24 10.85
C ARG A 153 -2.68 -0.91 9.79
N VAL A 154 -2.91 -1.41 8.59
CA VAL A 154 -2.22 -0.99 7.38
C VAL A 154 -3.20 -0.24 6.49
N MET A 155 -2.73 0.84 5.88
CA MET A 155 -3.54 1.75 5.09
C MET A 155 -2.92 2.01 3.70
N GLU A 156 -3.78 2.08 2.69
CA GLU A 156 -3.48 2.62 1.37
C GLU A 156 -4.28 3.88 1.17
N ILE A 157 -3.57 4.93 0.77
CA ILE A 157 -4.17 6.23 0.48
C ILE A 157 -3.88 6.53 -0.98
N ARG A 158 -4.93 6.81 -1.74
CA ARG A 158 -4.87 7.11 -3.17
C ARG A 158 -5.75 8.28 -3.53
N GLY A 159 -5.46 8.87 -4.69
CA GLY A 159 -6.26 9.90 -5.34
C GLY A 159 -5.70 11.30 -5.17
N ILE A 160 -5.93 12.15 -6.19
CA ILE A 160 -5.46 13.54 -6.24
C ILE A 160 -6.45 14.46 -5.53
N ILE A 161 -7.67 14.56 -6.08
CA ILE A 161 -8.76 15.40 -5.57
C ILE A 161 -9.57 14.62 -4.53
N ASN A 162 -10.14 13.49 -4.95
CA ASN A 162 -10.89 12.59 -4.08
C ASN A 162 -9.94 11.60 -3.43
N LYS A 163 -9.76 11.72 -2.11
CA LYS A 163 -8.95 10.78 -1.33
C LYS A 163 -9.74 9.51 -1.05
N HIS A 164 -9.18 8.39 -1.46
CA HIS A 164 -9.67 7.06 -1.15
C HIS A 164 -8.71 6.42 -0.16
N VAL A 165 -9.22 6.04 1.00
CA VAL A 165 -8.46 5.33 2.03
C VAL A 165 -9.02 3.93 2.14
N ARG A 166 -8.14 2.93 2.05
CA ARG A 166 -8.45 1.56 2.38
C ARG A 166 -7.61 1.16 3.56
N ASP A 167 -8.24 0.64 4.60
CA ASP A 167 -7.56 0.16 5.78
C ASP A 167 -7.82 -1.32 6.04
N SER A 168 -6.90 -1.95 6.75
CA SER A 168 -7.02 -3.34 7.19
C SER A 168 -6.37 -3.49 8.56
N ALA A 169 -7.16 -3.93 9.54
CA ALA A 169 -6.68 -4.14 10.91
C ALA A 169 -5.58 -5.21 10.93
N LEU A 170 -4.47 -4.93 11.62
CA LEU A 170 -3.35 -5.86 11.76
C LEU A 170 -3.77 -7.16 12.46
N GLU A 171 -4.75 -7.07 13.36
CA GLU A 171 -5.33 -8.21 14.08
C GLU A 171 -5.99 -9.23 13.13
N LYS A 172 -6.57 -8.77 12.02
CA LYS A 172 -7.25 -9.63 11.03
C LYS A 172 -6.31 -10.20 9.97
N VAL A 173 -5.03 -9.82 9.99
CA VAL A 173 -4.02 -10.33 9.08
C VAL A 173 -3.61 -11.72 9.55
N ASN A 174 -3.92 -12.76 8.79
CA ASN A 174 -3.49 -14.11 9.13
C ASN A 174 -2.02 -14.32 8.73
N ASP A 175 -1.73 -14.15 7.45
CA ASP A 175 -0.40 -14.34 6.88
C ASP A 175 -0.04 -13.23 5.87
N VAL A 176 1.25 -13.05 5.65
CA VAL A 176 1.86 -12.04 4.78
C VAL A 176 2.79 -12.72 3.80
N GLU A 177 2.39 -12.80 2.54
CA GLU A 177 3.21 -13.35 1.47
C GLU A 177 4.01 -12.23 0.78
N LEU A 178 5.27 -12.53 0.42
CA LEU A 178 6.15 -11.62 -0.31
C LEU A 178 6.60 -12.28 -1.61
N GLU A 179 6.16 -11.71 -2.73
CA GLU A 179 6.63 -12.09 -4.06
C GLU A 179 7.66 -11.08 -4.56
N GLN A 180 8.86 -11.55 -4.88
CA GLN A 180 9.91 -10.72 -5.43
C GLN A 180 10.70 -11.48 -6.50
N SER A 181 10.70 -10.97 -7.73
CA SER A 181 11.53 -11.50 -8.81
C SER A 181 13.01 -11.16 -8.60
N VAL A 182 13.90 -11.81 -9.36
CA VAL A 182 15.35 -11.50 -9.34
C VAL A 182 15.60 -10.01 -9.65
N ALA A 183 14.94 -9.48 -10.69
CA ALA A 183 15.01 -8.05 -11.02
C ALA A 183 14.42 -7.17 -9.89
N GLY A 184 13.34 -7.62 -9.24
CA GLY A 184 12.77 -6.95 -8.07
C GLY A 184 13.74 -6.87 -6.90
N ARG A 185 14.55 -7.91 -6.68
CA ARG A 185 15.58 -7.93 -5.63
C ARG A 185 16.71 -6.94 -5.91
N LEU A 186 17.16 -6.87 -7.16
CA LEU A 186 18.21 -5.92 -7.58
C LEU A 186 17.73 -4.47 -7.52
N LEU A 187 16.49 -4.22 -7.98
CA LEU A 187 15.91 -2.89 -8.08
C LEU A 187 15.11 -2.45 -6.85
N GLY A 188 15.00 -3.31 -5.82
CA GLY A 188 14.35 -2.97 -4.55
C GLY A 188 12.82 -2.92 -4.57
N TYR A 189 12.15 -3.59 -5.50
CA TYR A 189 10.67 -3.66 -5.57
C TYR A 189 10.13 -5.08 -5.40
N GLY A 190 8.89 -5.19 -4.94
CA GLY A 190 8.19 -6.49 -4.84
C GLY A 190 6.73 -6.31 -4.44
N THR A 191 6.00 -7.41 -4.43
CA THR A 191 4.57 -7.43 -4.11
C THR A 191 4.38 -8.07 -2.74
N VAL A 192 3.66 -7.40 -1.86
CA VAL A 192 3.27 -7.95 -0.55
C VAL A 192 1.78 -8.24 -0.58
N GLN A 193 1.40 -9.48 -0.29
CA GLN A 193 0.01 -9.91 -0.24
C GLN A 193 -0.38 -10.21 1.21
N ILE A 194 -1.54 -9.72 1.62
CA ILE A 194 -2.12 -10.01 2.92
C ILE A 194 -3.20 -11.08 2.71
N ILE A 195 -3.11 -12.15 3.49
CA ILE A 195 -4.16 -13.15 3.59
C ILE A 195 -4.96 -12.81 4.87
N THR A 196 -6.21 -12.42 4.67
CA THR A 196 -7.17 -12.08 5.75
C THR A 196 -8.29 -13.12 5.77
N GLY A 197 -8.88 -13.36 6.94
CA GLY A 197 -10.03 -14.26 7.10
C GLY A 197 -11.35 -13.71 6.54
N SER A 198 -11.37 -12.48 6.03
CA SER A 198 -12.56 -11.84 5.44
C SER A 198 -12.20 -11.17 4.11
N ASP A 199 -13.06 -11.29 3.09
CA ASP A 199 -12.89 -10.64 1.78
C ASP A 199 -12.91 -9.10 1.81
N ILE A 200 -13.24 -8.52 2.96
CA ILE A 200 -13.34 -7.07 3.17
C ILE A 200 -11.99 -6.56 3.67
N GLY A 201 -11.17 -6.03 2.76
CA GLY A 201 -9.88 -5.45 3.12
C GLY A 201 -8.96 -5.17 1.94
N MET A 202 -7.73 -4.79 2.25
CA MET A 202 -6.62 -4.68 1.32
C MET A 202 -5.92 -6.01 1.17
N ASN A 203 -6.01 -6.61 -0.01
CA ASN A 203 -5.43 -7.94 -0.22
C ASN A 203 -4.01 -7.89 -0.76
N MET A 204 -3.60 -6.81 -1.46
CA MET A 204 -2.34 -6.83 -2.22
C MET A 204 -1.73 -5.44 -2.43
N PHE A 205 -0.46 -5.31 -2.07
CA PHE A 205 0.41 -4.15 -2.30
C PHE A 205 1.37 -4.44 -3.44
N ARG A 206 1.03 -3.98 -4.65
CA ARG A 206 1.77 -4.32 -5.87
C ARG A 206 3.00 -3.45 -6.05
N ARG A 207 4.18 -4.09 -6.19
CA ARG A 207 5.46 -3.46 -6.57
C ARG A 207 5.77 -2.22 -5.72
N ILE A 208 5.72 -2.39 -4.40
CA ILE A 208 6.11 -1.36 -3.43
C ILE A 208 7.63 -1.25 -3.32
N ASN A 209 8.10 -0.09 -2.89
CA ASN A 209 9.51 0.13 -2.61
C ASN A 209 9.93 -0.55 -1.30
N ASN A 210 11.08 -1.25 -1.30
CA ASN A 210 11.64 -1.97 -0.18
C ASN A 210 10.64 -2.93 0.51
N PRO A 211 10.11 -3.94 -0.22
CA PRO A 211 9.02 -4.78 0.25
C PRO A 211 9.41 -5.65 1.46
N ILE A 212 10.69 -6.03 1.58
CA ILE A 212 11.22 -6.80 2.72
C ILE A 212 11.08 -5.99 4.01
N ARG A 213 11.45 -4.70 3.97
CA ARG A 213 11.31 -3.80 5.11
C ARG A 213 9.83 -3.62 5.45
N PHE A 214 8.99 -3.39 4.45
CA PHE A 214 7.55 -3.26 4.65
C PHE A 214 6.94 -4.49 5.33
N LYS A 215 7.25 -5.71 4.84
CA LYS A 215 6.82 -6.98 5.47
C LYS A 215 7.32 -7.08 6.91
N ARG A 216 8.59 -6.79 7.17
CA ARG A 216 9.18 -6.85 8.52
C ARG A 216 8.50 -5.89 9.49
N GLU A 217 8.28 -4.63 9.10
CA GLU A 217 7.61 -3.64 9.95
C GLU A 217 6.16 -4.02 10.23
N MET A 218 5.47 -4.61 9.25
CA MET A 218 4.10 -5.09 9.43
C MET A 218 4.02 -6.27 10.41
N LEU A 219 4.92 -7.25 10.29
CA LEU A 219 5.00 -8.36 11.23
C LEU A 219 5.37 -7.89 12.64
N ASN A 220 6.35 -7.00 12.76
CA ASN A 220 6.73 -6.40 14.05
C ASN A 220 5.57 -5.61 14.69
N ALA A 221 4.77 -4.90 13.88
CA ALA A 221 3.60 -4.19 14.36
C ALA A 221 2.49 -5.16 14.82
N LYS A 222 2.26 -6.25 14.08
CA LYS A 222 1.32 -7.31 14.48
C LYS A 222 1.73 -7.99 15.78
N GLU A 223 3.02 -8.31 15.93
CA GLU A 223 3.57 -8.93 17.14
C GLU A 223 3.36 -8.02 18.36
N ARG A 224 3.70 -6.73 18.24
CA ARG A 224 3.50 -5.75 19.32
C ARG A 224 2.03 -5.60 19.70
N LEU A 225 1.12 -5.70 18.73
CA LEU A 225 -0.32 -5.67 18.99
C LEU A 225 -0.75 -6.90 19.80
N HIS A 226 -0.24 -8.10 19.49
CA HIS A 226 -0.51 -9.31 20.29
C HIS A 226 0.07 -9.18 21.69
N VAL A 227 1.31 -8.71 21.83
CA VAL A 227 1.93 -8.50 23.14
C VAL A 227 1.11 -7.52 24.00
N ASP A 228 0.66 -6.38 23.45
CA ASP A 228 -0.17 -5.41 24.18
C ASP A 228 -1.55 -5.99 24.56
N SER A 229 -2.10 -6.92 23.77
CA SER A 229 -3.34 -7.64 24.08
C SER A 229 -3.13 -8.78 25.10
N ASP A 230 -1.95 -9.40 25.09
CA ASP A 230 -1.57 -10.52 25.96
C ASP A 230 -0.89 -10.08 27.25
N VAL A 231 -0.52 -8.80 27.39
CA VAL A 231 -0.24 -8.21 28.70
C VAL A 231 -1.53 -8.40 29.49
N PRO A 232 -1.54 -9.26 30.53
CA PRO A 232 -2.67 -9.28 31.42
C PRO A 232 -2.78 -7.84 31.89
N GLU A 233 -3.92 -7.18 31.62
CA GLU A 233 -4.32 -5.99 32.35
C GLU A 233 -3.77 -6.18 33.73
N ARG A 234 -2.83 -5.31 34.13
CA ARG A 234 -2.20 -5.37 35.44
C ARG A 234 -3.35 -5.58 36.38
N ARG A 235 -3.54 -6.84 36.83
CA ARG A 235 -4.78 -7.20 37.51
C ARG A 235 -4.69 -6.31 38.73
N LEU A 236 -5.56 -5.32 38.80
CA LEU A 236 -6.13 -4.97 40.08
C LEU A 236 -6.75 -6.29 40.56
N ASP A 237 -5.94 -7.05 41.29
CA ASP A 237 -6.31 -8.11 42.22
C ASP A 237 -7.41 -9.06 41.74
N THR A 238 -7.11 -9.87 40.73
CA THR A 238 -7.80 -11.16 40.54
C THR A 238 -6.78 -12.25 40.25
N ALA A 239 -5.86 -12.46 41.20
CA ALA A 239 -5.22 -13.77 41.33
C ALA A 239 -6.32 -14.86 41.34
N PRO A 240 -6.09 -16.08 40.81
CA PRO A 240 -7.01 -17.18 41.05
C PRO A 240 -7.21 -17.25 42.56
N LEU A 241 -8.45 -17.17 43.04
CA LEU A 241 -8.76 -17.42 44.45
C LEU A 241 -7.99 -18.69 44.83
N PRO A 242 -7.03 -18.61 45.76
CA PRO A 242 -6.43 -19.81 46.30
C PRO A 242 -7.59 -20.70 46.75
N SER A 243 -7.56 -21.96 46.34
CA SER A 243 -8.53 -22.94 46.82
C SER A 243 -8.65 -22.78 48.34
N ALA A 244 -9.90 -22.69 48.80
CA ALA A 244 -10.28 -22.32 50.17
C ALA A 244 -9.41 -22.91 51.32
N PRO A 245 -8.84 -24.14 51.25
CA PRO A 245 -8.06 -24.66 52.37
C PRO A 245 -6.67 -24.04 52.58
N VAL A 246 -6.08 -23.32 51.60
CA VAL A 246 -4.72 -22.75 51.77
C VAL A 246 -4.76 -21.36 52.39
N LEU A 247 -5.83 -20.58 52.15
CA LEU A 247 -6.01 -19.26 52.75
C LEU A 247 -6.35 -19.33 54.24
N GLU A 248 -7.13 -20.33 54.68
CA GLU A 248 -7.43 -20.51 56.11
C GLU A 248 -6.18 -20.88 56.90
N ARG A 249 -5.36 -21.81 56.39
CA ARG A 249 -4.17 -22.31 57.11
C ARG A 249 -3.14 -21.21 57.38
N ASN A 250 -2.98 -20.25 56.47
CA ASN A 250 -2.08 -19.11 56.66
C ASN A 250 -2.67 -18.00 57.56
N ARG A 251 -3.99 -17.98 57.82
CA ARG A 251 -4.65 -16.99 58.70
C ARG A 251 -4.77 -17.43 60.16
N ILE A 252 -4.54 -18.70 60.46
CA ILE A 252 -4.61 -19.22 61.84
C ILE A 252 -3.63 -18.49 62.79
N PRO A 253 -2.37 -18.21 62.40
CA PRO A 253 -1.47 -17.41 63.23
C PRO A 253 -2.02 -16.02 63.55
N ASP A 254 -2.62 -15.34 62.57
CA ASP A 254 -3.19 -13.99 62.75
C ASP A 254 -4.42 -14.00 63.66
N MET A 255 -5.30 -15.01 63.52
CA MET A 255 -6.47 -15.16 64.39
C MET A 255 -6.09 -15.47 65.84
N LEU A 256 -4.97 -16.18 66.07
CA LEU A 256 -4.46 -16.41 67.43
C LEU A 256 -3.97 -15.11 68.08
N ILE A 257 -3.38 -14.21 67.29
CA ILE A 257 -2.96 -12.87 67.74
C ILE A 257 -4.19 -12.03 68.09
N GLU A 258 -5.22 -12.05 67.24
CA GLU A 258 -6.46 -11.30 67.47
C GLU A 258 -7.21 -11.79 68.73
N LEU A 259 -7.29 -13.11 68.93
CA LEU A 259 -7.87 -13.68 70.16
C LEU A 259 -7.09 -13.27 71.42
N ALA A 260 -5.76 -13.18 71.32
CA ALA A 260 -4.93 -12.73 72.43
C ALA A 260 -5.14 -11.24 72.74
N GLU A 261 -5.32 -10.40 71.72
CA GLU A 261 -5.69 -9.00 71.90
C GLU A 261 -7.07 -8.83 72.53
N LEU A 262 -8.07 -9.62 72.10
CA LEU A 262 -9.43 -9.55 72.66
C LEU A 262 -9.48 -9.97 74.14
N ARG A 263 -8.68 -10.97 74.53
CA ARG A 263 -8.45 -11.31 75.95
C ARG A 263 -7.80 -10.14 76.68
N GLN A 264 -6.76 -9.53 76.12
CA GLN A 264 -6.03 -8.43 76.75
C GLN A 264 -6.89 -7.18 76.95
N ARG A 265 -7.86 -6.95 76.05
CA ARG A 265 -8.88 -5.89 76.16
C ARG A 265 -10.03 -6.24 77.11
N GLY A 266 -10.02 -7.42 77.73
CA GLY A 266 -11.06 -7.88 78.66
C GLY A 266 -12.39 -8.21 77.99
N ILE A 267 -12.41 -8.36 76.66
CA ILE A 267 -13.61 -8.67 75.87
C ILE A 267 -13.91 -10.18 75.90
N LEU A 268 -12.87 -11.00 76.02
CA LEU A 268 -12.98 -12.46 76.06
C LEU A 268 -12.56 -12.99 77.43
N SER A 269 -13.32 -13.93 78.00
CA SER A 269 -12.91 -14.63 79.22
C SER A 269 -11.78 -15.64 78.93
N GLU A 270 -11.04 -16.04 79.97
CA GLU A 270 -9.94 -17.02 79.83
C GLU A 270 -10.44 -18.36 79.27
N GLU A 271 -11.62 -18.79 79.71
CA GLU A 271 -12.20 -20.07 79.31
C GLU A 271 -12.60 -20.06 77.82
N GLU A 272 -13.20 -18.96 77.34
CA GLU A 272 -13.55 -18.77 75.93
C GLU A 272 -12.31 -18.68 75.03
N PHE A 273 -11.24 -18.06 75.53
CA PHE A 273 -9.98 -17.94 74.81
C PHE A 273 -9.34 -19.30 74.57
N GLN A 274 -9.24 -20.13 75.62
CA GLN A 274 -8.65 -21.46 75.51
C GLN A 274 -9.47 -22.39 74.61
N ALA A 275 -10.81 -22.31 74.69
CA ALA A 275 -11.70 -23.10 73.83
C ALA A 275 -11.51 -22.77 72.34
N LYS A 276 -11.48 -21.47 71.98
CA LYS A 276 -11.30 -21.03 70.59
C LYS A 276 -9.89 -21.25 70.08
N LYS A 277 -8.87 -21.05 70.92
CA LYS A 277 -7.47 -21.36 70.59
C LYS A 277 -7.29 -22.84 70.23
N LYS A 278 -7.91 -23.74 70.99
CA LYS A 278 -7.84 -25.18 70.73
C LYS A 278 -8.50 -25.55 69.40
N ASP A 279 -9.71 -25.04 69.11
CA ASP A 279 -10.40 -25.28 67.84
C ASP A 279 -9.58 -24.80 66.62
N LEU A 280 -8.89 -23.66 66.76
CA LEU A 280 -8.03 -23.14 65.69
C LEU A 280 -6.76 -23.97 65.48
N LEU A 281 -6.17 -24.52 66.54
CA LEU A 281 -5.00 -25.39 66.45
C LEU A 281 -5.34 -26.76 65.85
N ASP A 282 -6.53 -27.30 66.13
CA ASP A 282 -7.00 -28.56 65.54
C ASP A 282 -7.27 -28.44 64.02
N ARG A 283 -7.38 -27.22 63.48
CA ARG A 283 -7.56 -26.92 62.04
C ARG A 283 -6.26 -26.67 61.26
N MET A 284 -5.11 -26.58 61.94
CA MET A 284 -3.77 -26.45 61.29
C MET A 284 -3.27 -27.78 60.73
#